data_AF-A0A3D4K8E4-F1
#
_entry.id   AF-A0A3D4K8E4-F1
#
_cell.length_a   1.000
_cell.length_b   1.000
_cell.length_c   1.000
_cell.angle_alpha   90.00
_cell.angle_beta   90.00
_cell.angle_gamma   90.00
#
_symmetry.space_group_name_H-M   'P 1'
#
loop_
_entity.id
_entity.type
_entity.pdbx_description
1 polymer ?
#
loop_
_entity_poly.entity_id
_entity_poly.type
_entity_poly.pdbx_seq_one_letter_code
_entity_poly.pdbx_strand_id
1 'polypeptide(L)'
;MQSALTVLILLQTMREEWIKSKKKNYENPIADIMAGVIKPLLNKQNSLEAEIRMNWNKIFPHDINSKCEFLKLTFKNKTSQCCALHVSVQPAFAIEISYKTAQMIEMLSVFLGRKAVEEIRVVKR
;
A
#
# COMPACT_ATOMS: atom_id res chain seq x y z
N MET A 1 18.43 -55.20 31.49
CA MET A 1 17.51 -54.92 30.36
C MET A 1 16.79 -53.57 30.46
N GLN A 2 16.62 -52.95 31.64
CA GLN A 2 15.94 -51.65 31.79
C GLN A 2 16.68 -50.43 31.20
N SER A 3 18.01 -50.44 31.16
CA SER A 3 18.82 -49.29 30.70
C SER A 3 18.76 -49.04 29.19
N ALA A 4 18.54 -50.08 28.38
CA ALA A 4 18.47 -49.95 26.92
C ALA A 4 17.15 -49.29 26.47
N LEU A 5 16.05 -49.59 27.17
CA LEU A 5 14.73 -49.04 26.87
C LEU A 5 14.62 -47.55 27.20
N THR A 6 15.22 -47.10 28.31
CA THR A 6 15.22 -45.67 28.68
C THR A 6 16.03 -44.82 27.70
N VAL A 7 17.17 -45.33 27.21
CA VAL A 7 17.97 -44.64 26.19
C VAL A 7 17.20 -44.50 24.87
N LEU A 8 16.45 -45.54 24.48
CA LEU A 8 15.67 -45.53 23.23
C LEU A 8 14.50 -44.54 23.29
N ILE A 9 13.83 -44.43 24.44
CA ILE A 9 12.75 -43.46 24.66
C ILE A 9 13.29 -42.02 24.68
N LEU A 10 14.46 -41.79 25.29
CA LEU A 10 15.14 -40.49 25.28
C LEU A 10 15.54 -40.07 23.86
N LEU A 11 16.08 -40.99 23.06
CA LEU A 11 16.43 -40.71 21.67
C LEU A 11 15.19 -40.43 20.80
N GLN A 12 14.07 -41.11 21.05
CA GLN A 12 12.81 -40.85 20.35
C GLN A 12 12.22 -39.48 20.71
N THR A 13 12.18 -39.12 22.00
CA THR A 13 11.69 -37.82 22.45
C THR A 13 12.58 -36.67 21.96
N MET A 14 13.91 -36.82 22.02
CA MET A 14 14.84 -35.84 21.46
C MET A 14 14.67 -35.69 19.94
N ARG A 15 14.39 -36.78 19.21
CA ARG A 15 14.13 -36.74 17.77
C ARG A 15 12.83 -36.00 17.45
N GLU A 16 11.76 -36.21 18.21
CA GLU A 16 10.50 -35.50 18.02
C GLU A 16 10.60 -34.00 18.33
N GLU A 17 11.33 -33.63 19.38
CA GLU A 17 11.61 -32.23 19.70
C GLU A 17 12.49 -31.56 18.63
N TRP A 18 13.49 -32.29 18.11
CA TRP A 18 14.33 -31.82 17.01
C TRP A 18 13.52 -31.61 15.71
N ILE A 19 12.57 -32.51 15.41
CA ILE A 19 11.66 -32.38 14.25
C ILE A 19 10.68 -31.21 14.45
N LYS A 20 10.13 -31.01 15.66
CA LYS A 20 9.25 -29.86 15.98
C LYS A 20 10.00 -28.53 15.92
N SER A 21 11.25 -28.49 16.38
CA SER A 21 12.14 -27.33 16.31
C SER A 21 12.43 -26.93 14.85
N LYS A 22 12.67 -27.91 13.96
CA LYS A 22 12.86 -27.65 12.54
C LYS A 22 11.61 -27.12 11.82
N LYS A 23 10.41 -27.42 12.31
CA LYS A 23 9.15 -27.03 11.65
C LYS A 23 8.73 -25.58 11.89
N LYS A 24 9.46 -24.82 12.71
CA LYS A 24 9.08 -23.46 13.12
C LYS A 24 9.88 -22.33 12.46
N ASN A 25 10.76 -22.61 11.49
CA ASN A 25 11.48 -21.54 10.82
C ASN A 25 11.89 -21.90 9.39
N TYR A 26 11.46 -21.06 8.45
CA TYR A 26 11.86 -20.97 7.03
C TYR A 26 11.34 -22.04 6.06
N GLU A 27 10.06 -21.98 5.69
CA GLU A 27 9.60 -22.66 4.45
C GLU A 27 9.78 -21.80 3.19
N ASN A 28 10.01 -20.48 3.28
CA ASN A 28 10.63 -19.70 2.19
C ASN A 28 10.93 -18.25 2.65
N PRO A 29 12.19 -17.86 2.91
CA PRO A 29 12.53 -16.49 3.30
C PRO A 29 12.13 -15.48 2.21
N ILE A 30 12.16 -15.88 0.94
CA ILE A 30 11.65 -15.09 -0.17
C ILE A 30 10.13 -14.94 -0.08
N ALA A 31 9.39 -15.99 0.27
CA ALA A 31 7.93 -15.91 0.43
C ALA A 31 7.54 -15.01 1.61
N ASP A 32 8.29 -15.01 2.70
CA ASP A 32 8.05 -14.11 3.83
C ASP A 32 8.40 -12.65 3.50
N ILE A 33 9.51 -12.40 2.80
CA ILE A 33 9.86 -11.07 2.29
C ILE A 33 8.77 -10.59 1.30
N MET A 34 8.37 -11.46 0.37
CA MET A 34 7.32 -11.18 -0.60
C MET A 34 5.98 -10.95 0.10
N ALA A 35 5.62 -11.72 1.12
CA ALA A 35 4.41 -11.47 1.91
C ALA A 35 4.48 -10.12 2.64
N GLY A 36 5.65 -9.74 3.14
CA GLY A 36 5.88 -8.42 3.75
C GLY A 36 5.75 -7.25 2.77
N VAL A 37 6.07 -7.44 1.49
CA VAL A 37 5.92 -6.43 0.43
C VAL A 37 4.53 -6.45 -0.22
N ILE A 38 3.97 -7.63 -0.45
CA ILE A 38 2.68 -7.82 -1.13
C ILE A 38 1.52 -7.43 -0.20
N LYS A 39 1.55 -7.77 1.09
CA LYS A 39 0.48 -7.41 2.04
C LYS A 39 0.18 -5.92 2.07
N PRO A 40 1.17 -5.01 2.17
CA PRO A 40 0.90 -3.59 2.07
C PRO A 40 0.47 -3.19 0.66
N LEU A 41 1.05 -3.73 -0.42
CA LEU A 41 0.62 -3.38 -1.78
C LEU A 41 -0.84 -3.78 -2.10
N LEU A 42 -1.31 -4.89 -1.53
CA LEU A 42 -2.70 -5.36 -1.66
C LEU A 42 -3.70 -4.62 -0.77
N ASN A 43 -3.25 -3.76 0.16
CA ASN A 43 -4.21 -2.91 0.85
C ASN A 43 -4.87 -1.97 -0.16
N LYS A 44 -6.21 -1.93 -0.15
CA LYS A 44 -7.03 -1.12 -1.08
C LYS A 44 -6.57 0.34 -1.18
N GLN A 45 -6.03 0.90 -0.09
CA GLN A 45 -5.47 2.25 -0.03
C GLN A 45 -4.22 2.39 -0.92
N ASN A 46 -3.29 1.45 -0.83
CA ASN A 46 -2.05 1.45 -1.61
C ASN A 46 -2.32 1.11 -3.08
N SER A 47 -3.32 0.27 -3.35
CA SER A 47 -3.79 0.01 -4.72
C SER A 47 -4.36 1.26 -5.38
N LEU A 48 -5.17 2.06 -4.66
CA LEU A 48 -5.71 3.32 -5.19
C LEU A 48 -4.60 4.35 -5.45
N GLU A 49 -3.66 4.48 -4.51
CA GLU A 49 -2.51 5.38 -4.69
C GLU A 49 -1.68 4.98 -5.92
N ALA A 50 -1.39 3.69 -6.10
CA ALA A 50 -0.68 3.19 -7.27
C ALA A 50 -1.45 3.46 -8.57
N GLU A 51 -2.76 3.20 -8.58
CA GLU A 51 -3.63 3.41 -9.75
C GLU A 51 -3.63 4.88 -10.20
N ILE A 52 -3.79 5.82 -9.25
CA ILE A 52 -3.75 7.27 -9.53
C ILE A 52 -2.35 7.69 -9.98
N ARG A 53 -1.30 7.24 -9.29
CA ARG A 53 0.08 7.64 -9.61
C ARG A 53 0.53 7.15 -10.98
N MET A 54 0.24 5.88 -11.32
CA MET A 54 0.64 5.29 -12.60
C MET A 54 -0.12 5.89 -13.80
N ASN A 55 -1.36 6.34 -13.58
CA ASN A 55 -2.20 6.89 -14.63
C ASN A 55 -2.33 8.41 -14.55
N TRP A 56 -1.51 9.10 -13.77
CA TRP A 56 -1.59 10.56 -13.56
C TRP A 56 -1.72 11.34 -14.88
N ASN A 57 -0.83 11.02 -15.83
CA ASN A 57 -0.78 11.67 -17.15
C ASN A 57 -1.99 11.35 -18.05
N LYS A 58 -2.77 10.31 -17.73
CA LYS A 58 -3.99 9.94 -18.44
C LYS A 58 -5.24 10.52 -17.78
N ILE A 59 -5.22 10.69 -16.46
CA ILE A 59 -6.33 11.24 -15.67
C ILE A 59 -6.46 12.74 -15.96
N PHE A 60 -5.33 13.45 -15.94
CA PHE A 60 -5.32 14.90 -16.08
C PHE A 60 -4.74 15.34 -17.43
N PRO A 61 -5.25 16.43 -18.02
CA PRO A 61 -4.69 17.02 -19.23
C PRO A 61 -3.33 17.67 -18.94
N HIS A 62 -2.58 17.94 -20.01
CA HIS A 62 -1.22 18.51 -19.92
C HIS A 62 -1.14 19.83 -19.12
N ASP A 63 -2.17 20.67 -19.22
CA ASP A 63 -2.29 21.93 -18.45
C ASP A 63 -2.17 21.70 -16.93
N ILE A 64 -2.76 20.61 -16.42
CA ILE A 64 -2.71 20.27 -14.98
C ILE A 64 -1.40 19.53 -14.66
N ASN A 65 -1.00 18.55 -15.48
CA ASN A 65 0.21 17.75 -15.23
C ASN A 65 1.51 18.55 -15.22
N SER A 66 1.60 19.60 -16.05
CA SER A 66 2.78 20.47 -16.09
C SER A 66 2.94 21.33 -14.84
N LYS A 67 1.86 21.53 -14.08
CA LYS A 67 1.80 22.44 -12.92
C LYS A 67 1.76 21.71 -11.59
N CYS A 68 1.27 20.46 -11.58
CA CYS A 68 1.11 19.68 -10.36
C CYS A 68 1.47 18.20 -10.49
N GLU A 69 1.96 17.65 -9.38
CA GLU A 69 2.37 16.27 -9.24
C GLU A 69 1.64 15.60 -8.08
N PHE A 70 1.42 14.29 -8.20
CA PHE A 70 0.92 13.48 -7.09
C PHE A 70 1.91 13.50 -5.92
N LEU A 71 1.44 13.80 -4.71
CA LEU A 71 2.25 13.68 -3.50
C LEU A 71 1.90 12.41 -2.73
N LYS A 72 0.68 12.33 -2.20
CA LYS A 72 0.18 11.22 -1.38
C LYS A 72 -1.34 11.23 -1.26
N LEU A 73 -1.91 10.11 -0.82
CA LEU A 73 -3.30 10.06 -0.34
C LEU A 73 -3.32 10.06 1.19
N THR A 74 -4.34 10.70 1.78
CA THR A 74 -4.63 10.59 3.21
C THR A 74 -6.08 10.17 3.43
N PHE A 75 -6.28 9.17 4.28
CA PHE A 75 -7.61 8.65 4.61
C PHE A 75 -7.98 9.14 6.02
N LYS A 76 -9.23 9.59 6.20
CA LYS A 76 -9.73 10.04 7.52
C LYS A 76 -9.66 8.92 8.56
N ASN A 77 -9.94 7.68 8.17
CA ASN A 77 -9.83 6.49 9.00
C ASN A 77 -9.56 5.24 8.12
N LYS A 78 -9.25 4.09 8.74
CA LYS A 78 -8.93 2.83 8.02
C LYS A 78 -10.11 2.26 7.22
N THR A 79 -11.34 2.61 7.57
CA THR A 79 -12.57 2.13 6.92
C THR A 79 -13.10 3.10 5.87
N SER A 80 -12.51 4.29 5.75
CA SER A 80 -12.97 5.34 4.85
C SER A 80 -12.74 4.92 3.42
N GLN A 81 -13.81 4.96 2.62
CA GLN A 81 -13.74 4.74 1.18
C GLN A 81 -13.26 5.99 0.44
N CYS A 82 -13.35 7.16 1.09
CA CYS A 82 -12.90 8.44 0.56
C CYS A 82 -11.56 8.88 1.16
N CYS A 83 -10.75 9.55 0.36
CA CYS A 83 -9.47 10.12 0.76
C CYS A 83 -9.32 11.59 0.34
N ALA A 84 -8.37 12.27 0.96
CA ALA A 84 -7.85 13.56 0.51
C ALA A 84 -6.56 13.33 -0.27
N LEU A 85 -6.53 13.80 -1.52
CA LEU A 85 -5.37 13.76 -2.39
C LEU A 85 -4.50 14.99 -2.13
N HIS A 86 -3.23 14.78 -1.81
CA HIS A 86 -2.26 15.85 -1.73
C HIS A 86 -1.54 15.98 -3.06
N VAL A 87 -1.51 17.19 -3.59
CA VAL A 87 -0.79 17.53 -4.82
C VAL A 87 0.30 18.53 -4.53
N SER A 88 1.48 18.28 -5.07
CA SER A 88 2.59 19.22 -5.07
C SER A 88 2.40 20.17 -6.26
N VAL A 89 2.41 21.48 -6.02
CA VAL A 89 2.21 22.49 -7.07
C VAL A 89 3.31 23.53 -6.99
N GLN A 90 3.78 24.01 -8.15
CA GLN A 90 4.70 25.13 -8.19
C GLN A 90 4.01 26.38 -7.59
N PRO A 91 4.70 27.21 -6.78
CA PRO A 91 4.07 28.32 -6.08
C PRO A 91 3.28 29.28 -6.97
N ALA A 92 3.76 29.53 -8.20
CA ALA A 92 3.11 30.40 -9.17
C ALA A 92 1.72 29.91 -9.62
N PHE A 93 1.45 28.60 -9.57
CA PHE A 93 0.21 28.00 -10.04
C PHE A 93 -0.70 27.50 -8.90
N ALA A 94 -0.32 27.71 -7.64
CA ALA A 94 -1.05 27.18 -6.49
C ALA A 94 -2.51 27.67 -6.44
N ILE A 95 -2.75 28.94 -6.77
CA ILE A 95 -4.10 29.54 -6.81
C ILE A 95 -4.91 28.91 -7.93
N GLU A 96 -4.34 28.84 -9.14
CA GLU A 96 -5.00 28.27 -10.32
C GLU A 96 -5.44 26.81 -10.07
N ILE A 97 -4.53 25.98 -9.56
CA ILE A 97 -4.84 24.57 -9.24
C ILE A 97 -5.87 24.48 -8.11
N SER A 98 -5.84 25.37 -7.12
CA SER A 98 -6.84 25.38 -6.04
C SER A 98 -8.26 25.62 -6.58
N TYR A 99 -8.42 26.51 -7.56
CA TYR A 99 -9.72 26.74 -8.22
C TYR A 99 -10.17 25.55 -9.08
N LYS A 100 -9.24 24.78 -9.64
CA LYS A 100 -9.52 23.59 -10.47
C LYS A 100 -9.78 22.32 -9.65
N THR A 101 -9.68 22.34 -8.32
CA THR A 101 -9.79 21.14 -7.47
C THR A 101 -11.12 20.37 -7.66
N ALA A 102 -12.24 21.07 -7.79
CA ALA A 102 -13.54 20.44 -8.03
C ALA A 102 -13.56 19.66 -9.35
N GLN A 103 -13.09 20.29 -10.44
CA GLN A 103 -12.94 19.65 -11.74
C GLN A 103 -12.00 18.45 -11.67
N MET A 104 -10.87 18.57 -10.97
CA MET A 104 -9.93 17.46 -10.80
C MET A 104 -10.56 16.26 -10.06
N ILE A 105 -11.40 16.51 -9.05
CA ILE A 105 -12.13 15.45 -8.33
C ILE A 105 -13.12 14.74 -9.26
N GLU A 106 -13.80 15.48 -10.13
CA GLU A 106 -14.69 14.89 -11.13
C GLU A 106 -13.92 14.00 -12.12
N MET A 107 -12.79 14.49 -12.64
CA MET A 107 -11.95 13.71 -13.55
C MET A 107 -11.46 12.41 -12.91
N LEU A 108 -11.02 12.47 -11.65
CA LEU A 108 -10.65 11.29 -10.87
C LEU A 108 -11.83 10.33 -10.69
N SER A 109 -13.02 10.85 -10.40
CA SER A 109 -14.21 10.04 -10.18
C SER A 109 -14.67 9.32 -11.44
N VAL A 110 -14.59 10.01 -12.59
CA VAL A 110 -14.87 9.43 -13.91
C VAL A 110 -13.86 8.35 -14.26
N PHE A 111 -12.56 8.62 -14.08
CA PHE A 111 -11.51 7.66 -14.38
C PHE A 111 -11.60 6.38 -13.51
N LEU A 112 -11.85 6.55 -12.21
CA LEU A 112 -11.93 5.44 -11.25
C LEU A 112 -13.28 4.71 -11.27
N GLY A 113 -14.29 5.26 -11.96
CA GLY A 113 -15.67 4.77 -11.97
C GLY A 113 -16.39 4.87 -10.62
N ARG A 114 -15.80 5.56 -9.63
CA ARG A 114 -16.33 5.74 -8.28
C ARG A 114 -15.78 7.01 -7.64
N LYS A 115 -16.53 7.59 -6.71
CA LYS A 115 -16.05 8.74 -5.91
C LYS A 115 -15.10 8.25 -4.81
N ALA A 116 -13.79 8.28 -5.10
CA ALA A 116 -12.74 7.86 -4.15
C ALA A 116 -11.99 9.03 -3.49
N VAL A 117 -12.00 10.20 -4.13
CA VAL A 117 -11.34 11.43 -3.63
C VAL A 117 -12.42 12.44 -3.25
N GLU A 118 -12.39 12.92 -2.01
CA GLU A 118 -13.35 13.89 -1.49
C GLU A 118 -12.78 15.31 -1.51
N GLU A 119 -11.47 15.44 -1.35
CA GLU A 119 -10.78 16.71 -1.20
C GLU A 119 -9.42 16.64 -1.91
N ILE A 120 -8.99 17.76 -2.51
CA ILE A 120 -7.63 17.93 -3.01
C ILE A 120 -6.94 19.04 -2.23
N ARG A 121 -5.79 18.71 -1.64
CA ARG A 121 -4.96 19.63 -0.85
C ARG A 121 -3.72 20.03 -1.64
N VAL A 122 -3.63 21.32 -1.93
CA VAL A 122 -2.50 21.92 -2.63
C VAL A 122 -1.36 22.18 -1.66
N VAL A 123 -0.21 21.57 -1.90
CA VAL A 123 1.03 21.76 -1.16
C VAL A 123 2.02 22.50 -2.07
N LYS A 124 2.51 23.65 -1.61
CA LYS A 124 3.51 24.44 -2.35
C LYS A 124 4.88 23.78 -2.21
N ARG A 125 5.56 23.54 -3.33
CA ARG A 125 6.92 23.00 -3.39
C ARG A 125 7.98 24.10 -3.42
#